data_AF-A0A838A9S6-F1
#
_entry.id   AF-A0A838A9S6-F1
#
_cell.length_a   1.000
_cell.length_b   1.000
_cell.length_c   1.000
_cell.angle_alpha   90.00
_cell.angle_beta   90.00
_cell.angle_gamma   90.00
#
_symmetry.space_group_name_H-M   'P 1'
#
loop_
_entity.id
_entity.type
_entity.pdbx_description
1 polymer ?
#
loop_
_entity_poly.entity_id
_entity_poly.type
_entity_poly.pdbx_seq_one_letter_code
_entity_poly.pdbx_strand_id
1 'polypeptide(L)' 'MTKVTEPETMQELIADCAELPTALTPTSAVPPPPRAPTWDVDDRCCAQIADLDEYV' A
#
# COMPACT_ATOMS: atom_id res chain seq x y z
N MET A 1 5.19 -26.15 -4.91
CA MET A 1 4.03 -25.42 -5.47
C MET A 1 3.20 -24.92 -4.29
N THR A 2 3.58 -23.79 -3.69
CA THR A 2 2.78 -23.20 -2.60
C THR A 2 1.59 -22.51 -3.24
N LYS A 3 0.39 -23.03 -2.99
CA LYS A 3 -0.87 -22.46 -3.48
C LYS A 3 -1.17 -21.23 -2.62
N VAL A 4 -0.77 -20.05 -3.09
CA VAL A 4 -1.22 -18.79 -2.47
C VAL A 4 -2.71 -18.69 -2.76
N THR A 5 -3.51 -18.91 -1.72
CA THR A 5 -4.96 -18.74 -1.76
C THR A 5 -5.24 -17.30 -1.32
N GLU A 6 -6.11 -16.59 -2.03
CA GLU A 6 -6.49 -15.25 -1.60
C GLU A 6 -7.21 -15.36 -0.24
N PRO A 7 -6.86 -14.50 0.74
CA PRO A 7 -7.49 -14.54 2.05
C PRO A 7 -8.93 -14.03 1.95
N GLU A 8 -9.87 -14.76 2.52
CA GLU A 8 -11.29 -14.40 2.52
C GLU A 8 -11.62 -13.45 3.69
N THR A 9 -10.70 -13.30 4.64
CA THR A 9 -10.86 -12.45 5.83
C THR A 9 -9.58 -11.69 6.19
N MET A 10 -9.74 -10.54 6.86
CA MET A 10 -8.61 -9.76 7.40
C MET A 10 -7.77 -10.56 8.40
N GLN A 11 -8.40 -11.44 9.18
CA GLN A 11 -7.70 -12.28 10.15
C GLN A 11 -6.77 -13.29 9.48
N GLU A 12 -7.21 -13.87 8.38
CA GLU A 12 -6.42 -14.83 7.58
C GLU A 12 -5.22 -14.13 6.92
N LEU A 13 -5.41 -12.92 6.39
CA LEU A 13 -4.33 -12.08 5.88
C LEU A 13 -3.30 -11.73 6.98
N ILE A 14 -3.76 -11.37 8.18
CA ILE A 14 -2.87 -11.08 9.31
C ILE A 14 -2.06 -12.30 9.71
N ALA A 15 -2.69 -13.49 9.74
CA ALA A 15 -2.01 -14.74 10.08
C ALA A 15 -0.92 -15.08 9.06
N ASP A 16 -1.19 -14.95 7.76
CA ASP A 16 -0.20 -15.14 6.69
C ASP A 16 0.97 -14.16 6.82
N CYS A 17 0.68 -12.88 7.11
CA CYS A 17 1.72 -11.88 7.33
C CYS A 17 2.58 -12.15 8.58
N ALA A 18 2.04 -12.81 9.60
CA ALA A 18 2.79 -13.17 10.80
C ALA A 18 3.81 -14.29 10.55
N GLU A 19 3.67 -15.06 9.47
CA GLU A 19 4.63 -16.09 9.06
C GLU A 19 5.83 -15.50 8.27
N LEU A 20 5.81 -14.20 7.95
CA LEU A 20 6.90 -13.54 7.24
C LEU A 20 8.22 -13.63 8.02
N PRO A 21 9.33 -14.03 7.38
CA PRO A 21 10.62 -14.13 8.05
C PRO A 21 11.08 -12.80 8.66
N THR A 22 11.54 -12.83 9.91
CA THR A 22 12.08 -11.65 10.61
C THR A 22 13.29 -11.03 9.89
N ALA A 23 13.99 -11.80 9.06
CA ALA A 23 15.07 -11.28 8.21
C ALA A 23 14.59 -10.24 7.18
N LEU A 24 13.29 -10.22 6.85
CA LEU A 24 12.66 -9.19 6.00
C LEU A 24 12.25 -7.96 6.79
N THR A 25 12.18 -8.04 8.11
CA THR A 25 11.92 -6.88 8.96
C THR A 25 13.20 -6.06 9.10
N PRO A 26 13.22 -4.78 8.69
CA PRO A 26 14.42 -3.97 8.82
C PRO A 26 14.80 -3.84 10.30
N THR A 27 16.02 -4.25 10.65
CA THR A 27 16.53 -4.23 12.04
C THR A 27 16.77 -2.81 12.57
N SER A 28 16.80 -1.82 11.68
CA SER A 28 17.06 -0.42 12.03
C SER A 28 15.73 0.26 12.32
N ALA A 29 15.64 0.94 13.46
CA ALA A 29 14.55 1.85 13.76
C ALA A 29 14.55 2.95 12.70
N VAL A 30 13.78 2.74 11.63
CA VAL A 30 13.53 3.78 10.63
C VAL A 30 12.89 4.94 11.39
N PRO A 31 13.48 6.15 11.35
CA PRO A 31 12.84 7.31 11.94
C PRO A 31 11.41 7.41 11.41
N PRO A 32 10.43 7.77 12.26
CA PRO A 32 9.05 7.89 11.80
C PRO A 32 9.02 8.82 10.57
N PRO A 33 8.26 8.45 9.52
CA PRO A 33 8.18 9.28 8.33
C PRO A 33 7.66 10.68 8.71
N PRO A 34 8.10 11.73 8.02
CA PRO A 34 7.55 13.06 8.24
C PRO A 34 6.05 13.03 7.99
N ARG A 35 5.32 13.89 8.71
CA ARG A 35 3.88 14.03 8.53
C ARG A 35 3.62 14.38 7.07
N ALA A 36 2.79 13.58 6.39
CA ALA A 36 2.39 13.89 5.04
C ALA A 36 1.71 15.27 5.03
N PRO A 37 1.96 16.11 4.01
CA PRO A 37 1.19 17.32 3.81
C PRO A 37 -0.29 16.96 3.67
N THR A 38 -1.18 17.86 4.08
CA THR A 38 -2.61 17.71 3.84
C THR A 38 -2.83 17.55 2.34
N TRP A 39 -3.47 16.46 1.93
CA TRP A 39 -3.82 16.26 0.53
C TRP A 39 -4.85 17.33 0.16
N ASP A 40 -4.46 18.23 -0.73
CA ASP A 40 -5.36 19.18 -1.38
C ASP A 40 -5.61 18.72 -2.82
N VAL A 41 -6.88 18.65 -3.21
CA VAL A 41 -7.27 18.30 -4.58
C VAL A 41 -7.56 19.61 -5.29
N ASP A 42 -6.50 20.20 -5.82
CA ASP A 42 -6.56 21.45 -6.56
C ASP A 42 -6.82 21.23 -8.05
N ASP A 43 -7.00 22.33 -8.78
CA ASP A 43 -7.24 22.30 -10.23
C ASP A 43 -6.09 21.61 -10.99
N ARG A 44 -4.86 21.66 -10.45
CA ARG A 44 -3.71 20.97 -11.03
C ARG A 44 -3.87 19.45 -10.90
N CYS A 45 -4.34 18.96 -9.76
CA CYS A 45 -4.63 17.53 -9.56
C CYS A 45 -5.72 17.05 -10.54
N CYS A 46 -6.80 17.82 -10.68
CA CYS A 46 -7.87 17.51 -11.64
C CYS A 46 -7.36 17.50 -13.10
N ALA A 47 -6.49 18.45 -13.46
CA ALA A 47 -5.91 18.52 -14.80
C ALA A 47 -5.04 17.31 -15.18
N GLN A 48 -4.44 16.61 -14.20
CA GLN A 48 -3.59 15.42 -14.47
C GLN A 48 -4.38 14.22 -15.00
N ILE A 49 -5.69 14.18 -14.75
CA ILE A 49 -6.57 13.06 -15.11
C ILE A 49 -7.67 13.49 -16.08
N ALA A 50 -7.60 14.71 -16.62
CA ALA A 50 -8.66 15.28 -17.46
C ALA A 50 -8.96 14.44 -18.71
N ASP A 51 -7.95 13.78 -19.26
CA ASP A 51 -8.07 12.97 -20.48
C ASP A 51 -8.10 11.46 -20.18
N LEU A 52 -8.24 11.07 -18.90
CA LEU A 52 -8.24 9.66 -18.51
C LEU A 52 -9.44 8.91 -19.11
N ASP A 53 -10.57 9.59 -19.27
CA ASP A 53 -11.79 9.05 -19.90
C ASP A 53 -11.63 8.80 -21.41
N GLU A 54 -10.58 9.33 -22.05
CA GLU A 54 -10.25 9.07 -23.46
C GLU A 54 -9.53 7.72 -23.66
N TYR A 55 -8.94 7.16 -22.59
CA TYR A 55 -8.25 5.87 -22.62
C TYR A 55 -9.26 4.71 -22.55
N VAL A 56 -9.75 4.26 -23.72
CA VAL A 56 -10.62 3.08 -23.90
C VAL A 56 -9.85 1.89 -24.45
#